data_AF-T2J7N1-F1
#
_entry.id   AF-T2J7N1-F1
#
_cell.length_a   1.000
_cell.length_b   1.000
_cell.length_c   1.000
_cell.angle_alpha   90.00
_cell.angle_beta   90.00
_cell.angle_gamma   90.00
#
_symmetry.space_group_name_H-M   'P 1'
#
loop_
_entity.id
_entity.type
_entity.pdbx_description
1 polymer ?
#
loop_
_entity_poly.entity_id
_entity_poly.type
_entity_poly.pdbx_seq_one_letter_code
_entity_poly.pdbx_strand_id
1 'polypeptide(L)'
;MLQDIKNNPFSTKTWKKSVNSWTIESNEFRQFRDLIIAKSVPWLLEQCDDLLANFATKISYMGPVRATAERYYRTQDLTVDEVDYQGTNLPMFLRNLTHGELKEFRTWTLNNFGFEPLITTSQGLISLEIRPSKDSKESFNVADTGFGFSQILPIITQLWFLSEFTKTSSRIRPPGFRYNSPVIFPIEQPELHLHPRLQGVLAEVFVKSIEAAKERGIDLRLVIETHSEVLINKLGYLVAEKHILPEDINIVLFDKSDQSKEIKVRTSQFDSEGYLSEDWPLGFFDMDLI
;
A
#
# COMPACT_ATOMS: atom_id res chain seq x y z
N MET A 1 -37.81 -1.51 -5.03
CA MET A 1 -38.34 -0.35 -5.79
C MET A 1 -39.84 -0.41 -6.05
N LEU A 2 -40.39 -1.34 -6.85
CA LEU A 2 -41.84 -1.38 -7.12
C LEU A 2 -42.68 -1.52 -5.84
N GLN A 3 -42.27 -2.41 -4.94
CA GLN A 3 -42.94 -2.58 -3.65
C GLN A 3 -42.85 -1.31 -2.78
N ASP A 4 -41.70 -0.65 -2.76
CA ASP A 4 -41.51 0.60 -2.00
C ASP A 4 -42.37 1.74 -2.55
N ILE A 5 -42.55 1.80 -3.88
CA ILE A 5 -43.43 2.78 -4.54
C ILE A 5 -44.90 2.52 -4.18
N LYS A 6 -45.34 1.26 -4.18
CA LYS A 6 -46.72 0.87 -3.80
C LYS A 6 -46.99 1.11 -2.31
N ASN A 7 -46.00 0.85 -1.46
CA ASN A 7 -46.12 0.91 -0.01
C ASN A 7 -45.69 2.25 0.59
N ASN A 8 -45.44 3.28 -0.23
CA ASN A 8 -45.00 4.58 0.24
C ASN A 8 -46.03 5.21 1.22
N PRO A 9 -45.67 5.44 2.50
CA PRO A 9 -46.60 5.91 3.53
C PRO A 9 -47.07 7.36 3.33
N PHE A 10 -46.32 8.16 2.56
CA PHE A 10 -46.61 9.58 2.31
C PHE A 10 -47.41 9.82 1.01
N SER A 11 -48.00 8.78 0.42
CA SER A 11 -48.68 8.86 -0.88
C SER A 11 -50.17 9.23 -0.79
N THR A 12 -50.66 9.97 -1.79
CA THR A 12 -52.08 10.35 -1.89
C THR A 12 -52.96 9.16 -2.29
N LYS A 13 -54.27 9.21 -1.99
CA LYS A 13 -55.23 8.17 -2.40
C LYS A 13 -55.23 7.95 -3.92
N THR A 14 -55.08 9.02 -4.70
CA THR A 14 -54.99 8.98 -6.15
C THR A 14 -53.73 8.25 -6.62
N TRP A 15 -52.57 8.55 -6.02
CA TRP A 15 -51.31 7.86 -6.31
C TRP A 15 -51.42 6.36 -6.07
N LYS A 16 -51.91 5.96 -4.89
CA LYS A 16 -52.09 4.54 -4.53
C LYS A 16 -52.96 3.81 -5.55
N LYS A 17 -54.04 4.44 -6.03
CA LYS A 17 -54.93 3.85 -7.04
C LYS A 17 -54.21 3.66 -8.39
N SER A 18 -53.41 4.64 -8.82
CA SER A 18 -52.67 4.60 -10.08
C SER A 18 -51.55 3.56 -10.10
N VAL A 19 -50.82 3.39 -8.99
CA VAL A 19 -49.67 2.47 -8.92
C VAL A 19 -50.06 1.04 -8.53
N ASN A 20 -51.28 0.80 -8.06
CA ASN A 20 -51.69 -0.54 -7.59
C ASN A 20 -51.66 -1.58 -8.72
N SER A 21 -52.07 -1.19 -9.94
CA SER A 21 -52.08 -2.03 -11.14
C SER A 21 -50.71 -2.20 -11.79
N TRP A 22 -49.70 -1.42 -11.38
CA TRP A 22 -48.37 -1.49 -11.98
C TRP A 22 -47.69 -2.83 -11.70
N THR A 23 -46.99 -3.32 -12.72
CA THR A 23 -46.12 -4.50 -12.67
C THR A 23 -44.73 -4.11 -13.16
N ILE A 24 -43.74 -5.01 -13.03
CA ILE A 24 -42.37 -4.75 -13.51
C ILE A 24 -42.36 -4.51 -15.04
N GLU A 25 -43.35 -5.05 -15.75
CA GLU A 25 -43.51 -4.93 -17.19
C GLU A 25 -44.33 -3.71 -17.62
N SER A 26 -45.09 -3.07 -16.72
CA SER A 26 -45.90 -1.89 -17.07
C SER A 26 -45.04 -0.72 -17.57
N ASN A 27 -45.46 -0.12 -18.68
CA ASN A 27 -44.74 0.98 -19.33
C ASN A 27 -44.61 2.20 -18.40
N GLU A 28 -45.67 2.49 -17.64
CA GLU A 28 -45.72 3.61 -16.71
C GLU A 28 -44.73 3.42 -15.55
N PHE A 29 -44.65 2.20 -15.00
CA PHE A 29 -43.65 1.88 -13.99
C PHE A 29 -42.23 1.96 -14.55
N ARG A 30 -41.98 1.46 -15.76
CA ARG A 30 -40.66 1.52 -16.40
C ARG A 30 -40.20 2.96 -16.59
N GLN A 31 -41.07 3.81 -17.15
CA GLN A 31 -40.77 5.23 -17.32
C GLN A 31 -40.51 5.92 -15.98
N PHE A 32 -41.33 5.66 -14.96
CA PHE A 32 -41.14 6.24 -13.64
C PHE A 32 -39.86 5.75 -12.94
N ARG A 33 -39.54 4.46 -13.06
CA ARG A 33 -38.28 3.86 -12.60
C ARG A 33 -37.10 4.54 -13.26
N ASP A 34 -37.13 4.69 -14.58
CA ASP A 34 -36.04 5.25 -15.36
C ASP A 34 -35.81 6.72 -15.00
N LEU A 35 -36.88 7.49 -14.76
CA LEU A 35 -36.78 8.88 -14.27
C LEU A 35 -36.20 8.96 -12.85
N ILE A 36 -36.54 8.04 -11.96
CA ILE A 36 -35.93 7.98 -10.61
C ILE A 36 -34.44 7.65 -10.73
N ILE A 37 -34.08 6.65 -11.54
CA ILE A 37 -32.67 6.29 -11.78
C ILE A 37 -31.95 7.51 -12.36
N ALA A 38 -32.49 8.15 -13.40
CA ALA A 38 -31.91 9.33 -14.03
C ALA A 38 -31.73 10.50 -13.03
N LYS A 39 -32.69 10.71 -12.12
CA LYS A 39 -32.57 11.70 -11.04
C LYS A 39 -31.45 11.35 -10.06
N SER A 40 -31.21 10.06 -9.81
CA SER A 40 -30.14 9.58 -8.93
C SER A 40 -28.76 9.56 -9.58
N VAL A 41 -28.67 9.57 -10.92
CA VAL A 41 -27.39 9.50 -11.65
C VAL A 41 -26.39 10.58 -11.21
N PRO A 42 -26.73 11.88 -11.13
CA PRO A 42 -25.76 12.91 -10.71
C PRO A 42 -25.16 12.63 -9.32
N TRP A 43 -25.99 12.23 -8.36
CA TRP A 43 -25.53 11.87 -7.02
C TRP A 43 -24.64 10.63 -7.04
N LEU A 44 -25.02 9.59 -7.79
CA LEU A 44 -24.18 8.38 -7.93
C LEU A 44 -22.82 8.71 -8.55
N LEU A 45 -22.78 9.57 -9.57
CA LEU A 45 -21.54 10.01 -10.20
C LEU A 45 -20.65 10.78 -9.23
N GLU A 46 -21.21 11.69 -8.44
CA GLU A 46 -20.48 12.42 -7.39
C GLU A 46 -19.90 11.45 -6.35
N GLN A 47 -20.67 10.44 -5.93
CA GLN A 47 -20.17 9.42 -4.99
C GLN A 47 -19.06 8.54 -5.61
N CYS A 48 -19.17 8.20 -6.90
CA CYS A 48 -18.12 7.49 -7.61
C CYS A 48 -16.83 8.33 -7.72
N ASP A 49 -16.96 9.62 -8.01
CA ASP A 49 -15.82 10.55 -8.10
C ASP A 49 -15.11 10.68 -6.75
N ASP A 50 -15.86 10.91 -5.67
CA ASP A 50 -15.32 10.94 -4.31
C ASP A 50 -14.61 9.63 -3.95
N LEU A 51 -15.18 8.48 -4.30
CA LEU A 51 -14.58 7.18 -4.02
C LEU A 51 -13.28 6.98 -4.79
N LEU A 52 -13.28 7.28 -6.09
CA LEU A 52 -12.11 7.14 -6.96
C LEU A 52 -10.99 8.12 -6.57
N ALA A 53 -11.32 9.37 -6.27
CA ALA A 53 -10.35 10.36 -5.80
C ALA A 53 -9.75 9.96 -4.44
N ASN A 54 -10.58 9.48 -3.51
CA ASN A 54 -10.11 9.01 -2.21
C ASN A 54 -9.27 7.73 -2.31
N PHE A 55 -9.57 6.86 -3.26
CA PHE A 55 -8.75 5.68 -3.56
C PHE A 55 -7.41 6.08 -4.16
N ALA A 56 -7.42 6.90 -5.23
CA ALA A 56 -6.21 7.31 -5.95
C ALA A 56 -5.22 8.07 -5.06
N THR A 57 -5.70 8.96 -4.19
CA THR A 57 -4.85 9.72 -3.25
C THR A 57 -4.18 8.84 -2.19
N LYS A 58 -4.71 7.64 -1.94
CA LYS A 58 -4.17 6.66 -0.98
C LYS A 58 -3.28 5.60 -1.62
N ILE A 59 -2.97 5.74 -2.90
CA ILE A 59 -1.94 4.96 -3.57
C ILE A 59 -0.62 5.73 -3.47
N SER A 60 0.42 5.07 -3.01
CA SER A 60 1.81 5.52 -3.16
C SER A 60 2.58 4.41 -3.83
N TYR A 61 3.56 4.70 -4.68
CA TYR A 61 4.25 3.71 -5.51
C TYR A 61 5.77 3.80 -5.35
N MET A 62 6.46 2.66 -5.37
CA MET A 62 7.92 2.58 -5.35
C MET A 62 8.41 1.74 -6.53
N GLY A 63 9.23 2.35 -7.39
CA GLY A 63 9.76 1.71 -8.59
C GLY A 63 10.99 0.84 -8.33
N PRO A 64 11.49 0.13 -9.36
CA PRO A 64 12.47 -0.96 -9.23
C PRO A 64 13.89 -0.46 -8.91
N VAL A 65 14.27 0.71 -9.41
CA VAL A 65 15.59 1.30 -9.23
C VAL A 65 15.46 2.51 -8.31
N ARG A 66 15.99 2.40 -7.07
CA ARG A 66 16.02 3.52 -6.12
C ARG A 66 17.32 4.30 -6.23
N ALA A 67 17.24 5.58 -5.90
CA ALA A 67 18.36 6.51 -5.93
C ALA A 67 19.53 6.00 -5.06
N THR A 68 20.75 6.16 -5.58
CA THR A 68 21.97 5.91 -4.80
C THR A 68 22.13 6.98 -3.74
N ALA A 69 22.59 6.59 -2.55
CA ALA A 69 22.85 7.55 -1.50
C ALA A 69 24.08 8.41 -1.82
N GLU A 70 23.92 9.72 -1.72
CA GLU A 70 25.01 10.68 -1.71
C GLU A 70 25.42 11.02 -0.28
N ARG A 71 26.68 11.44 -0.07
CA ARG A 71 27.16 11.85 1.25
C ARG A 71 26.46 13.11 1.75
N TYR A 72 26.21 14.06 0.83
CA TYR A 72 25.61 15.33 1.15
C TYR A 72 24.59 15.72 0.08
N TYR A 73 23.40 16.11 0.51
CA TYR A 73 22.34 16.60 -0.36
C TYR A 73 22.19 18.10 -0.15
N ARG A 74 21.97 18.85 -1.24
CA ARG A 74 21.71 20.29 -1.13
C ARG A 74 20.30 20.53 -0.62
N THR A 75 20.15 21.41 0.36
CA THR A 75 18.84 21.85 0.81
C THR A 75 18.11 22.57 -0.32
N GLN A 76 16.88 22.17 -0.58
CA GLN A 76 15.96 22.87 -1.47
C GLN A 76 14.81 23.46 -0.64
N ASP A 77 14.25 24.59 -1.06
CA ASP A 77 13.10 25.22 -0.37
C ASP A 77 11.76 24.65 -0.85
N LEU A 78 11.76 23.38 -1.26
CA LEU A 78 10.56 22.65 -1.66
C LEU A 78 10.03 21.83 -0.49
N THR A 79 8.77 22.03 -0.15
CA THR A 79 8.04 21.12 0.74
C THR A 79 7.75 19.84 -0.02
N VAL A 80 8.00 18.72 0.63
CA VAL A 80 7.84 17.37 0.07
C VAL A 80 6.96 16.60 1.03
N ASP A 81 5.80 16.16 0.55
CA ASP A 81 4.77 15.53 1.37
C ASP A 81 4.84 14.00 1.36
N GLU A 82 5.60 13.40 0.43
CA GLU A 82 5.83 11.94 0.35
C GLU A 82 7.19 11.61 -0.28
N VAL A 83 7.69 10.40 -0.04
CA VAL A 83 8.88 9.90 -0.72
C VAL A 83 8.53 9.60 -2.18
N ASP A 84 9.32 10.12 -3.12
CA ASP A 84 9.10 9.86 -4.54
C ASP A 84 9.37 8.39 -4.89
N TYR A 85 8.91 7.95 -6.06
CA TYR A 85 8.99 6.54 -6.46
C TYR A 85 10.41 5.97 -6.55
N GLN A 86 11.45 6.81 -6.59
CA GLN A 86 12.86 6.40 -6.59
C GLN A 86 13.55 6.64 -5.24
N GLY A 87 12.91 7.33 -4.30
CA GLY A 87 13.52 7.77 -3.04
C GLY A 87 14.53 8.92 -3.19
N THR A 88 14.55 9.65 -4.31
CA THR A 88 15.55 10.72 -4.53
C THR A 88 15.37 11.87 -3.55
N ASN A 89 14.13 12.20 -3.25
CA ASN A 89 13.74 13.25 -2.31
C ASN A 89 13.79 12.81 -0.83
N LEU A 90 14.21 11.57 -0.51
CA LEU A 90 14.17 11.03 0.86
C LEU A 90 14.82 11.96 1.91
N PRO A 91 16.03 12.52 1.69
CA PRO A 91 16.66 13.41 2.67
C PRO A 91 15.83 14.68 2.91
N MET A 92 15.20 15.20 1.86
CA MET A 92 14.33 16.38 1.91
C MET A 92 13.03 16.08 2.66
N PHE A 93 12.39 14.94 2.35
CA PHE A 93 11.20 14.45 3.04
C PHE A 93 11.46 14.34 4.55
N LEU A 94 12.51 13.61 4.93
CA LEU A 94 12.82 13.38 6.34
C LEU A 94 13.26 14.67 7.07
N ARG A 95 13.88 15.64 6.37
CA ARG A 95 14.17 16.97 6.94
C ARG A 95 12.89 17.75 7.25
N ASN A 96 11.86 17.60 6.42
CA ASN A 96 10.60 18.32 6.56
C ASN A 96 9.68 17.73 7.65
N LEU A 97 9.99 16.53 8.16
CA LEU A 97 9.32 15.98 9.33
C LEU A 97 9.54 16.88 10.55
N THR A 98 8.50 17.04 11.35
CA THR A 98 8.59 17.69 12.66
C THR A 98 9.50 16.88 13.59
N HIS A 99 9.99 17.52 14.66
CA HIS A 99 10.85 16.84 15.63
C HIS A 99 10.16 15.64 16.29
N GLY A 100 8.83 15.69 16.48
CA GLY A 100 8.03 14.58 17.01
C GLY A 100 7.99 13.41 16.03
N GLU A 101 7.62 13.69 14.78
CA GLU A 101 7.55 12.70 13.70
C GLU A 101 8.90 12.02 13.46
N LEU A 102 9.99 12.78 13.39
CA LEU A 102 11.33 12.21 13.21
C LEU A 102 11.75 11.32 14.40
N LYS A 103 11.32 11.65 15.62
CA LYS A 103 11.57 10.84 16.81
C LYS A 103 10.76 9.54 16.79
N GLU A 104 9.50 9.61 16.37
CA GLU A 104 8.64 8.44 16.18
C GLU A 104 9.21 7.52 15.10
N PHE A 105 9.64 8.08 13.97
CA PHE A 105 10.31 7.33 12.90
C PHE A 105 11.53 6.58 13.41
N ARG A 106 12.45 7.28 14.11
CA ARG A 106 13.66 6.65 14.68
C ARG A 106 13.33 5.55 15.67
N THR A 107 12.33 5.77 16.52
CA THR A 107 11.91 4.77 17.51
C THR A 107 11.33 3.55 16.81
N TRP A 108 10.50 3.77 15.79
CA TRP A 108 9.89 2.72 15.00
C TRP A 108 10.95 1.91 14.24
N THR A 109 11.91 2.54 13.56
CA THR A 109 12.97 1.81 12.86
C THR A 109 13.88 1.06 13.82
N LEU A 110 14.17 1.62 15.00
CA LEU A 110 15.00 0.97 16.00
C LEU A 110 14.33 -0.29 16.55
N ASN A 111 13.04 -0.19 16.91
CA ASN A 111 12.30 -1.30 17.50
C ASN A 111 12.04 -2.43 16.49
N ASN A 112 11.80 -2.06 15.22
CA ASN A 112 11.43 -3.04 14.20
C ASN A 112 12.63 -3.61 13.44
N PHE A 113 13.69 -2.82 13.25
CA PHE A 113 14.83 -3.16 12.37
C PHE A 113 16.20 -2.99 13.02
N GLY A 114 16.27 -2.51 14.26
CA GLY A 114 17.51 -2.41 15.02
C GLY A 114 18.41 -1.25 14.61
N PHE A 115 17.94 -0.27 13.83
CA PHE A 115 18.75 0.88 13.43
C PHE A 115 17.97 2.20 13.49
N GLU A 116 18.69 3.32 13.55
CA GLU A 116 18.11 4.67 13.60
C GLU A 116 18.64 5.55 12.46
N PRO A 117 17.75 6.06 11.59
CA PRO A 117 18.07 7.12 10.65
C PRO A 117 18.31 8.44 11.36
N LEU A 118 19.48 9.02 11.14
CA LEU A 118 19.89 10.32 11.64
C LEU A 118 20.02 11.28 10.48
N ILE A 119 19.57 12.51 10.71
CA ILE A 119 19.67 13.59 9.74
C ILE A 119 20.33 14.76 10.42
N THR A 120 21.40 15.22 9.80
CA THR A 120 22.12 16.41 10.21
C THR A 120 22.09 17.41 9.08
N THR A 121 21.75 18.67 9.41
CA THR A 121 21.75 19.77 8.45
C THR A 121 22.82 20.75 8.89
N SER A 122 23.78 21.02 8.02
CA SER A 122 24.87 21.98 8.26
C SER A 122 25.15 22.78 7.00
N GLN A 123 25.16 24.12 7.11
CA GLN A 123 25.48 25.04 6.01
C GLN A 123 24.70 24.79 4.70
N GLY A 124 23.41 24.40 4.78
CA GLY A 124 22.59 24.11 3.60
C GLY A 124 22.88 22.75 2.95
N LEU A 125 23.61 21.87 3.64
CA LEU A 125 23.80 20.47 3.26
C LEU A 125 23.12 19.56 4.27
N ILE A 126 22.50 18.50 3.78
CA ILE A 126 21.87 17.45 4.55
C ILE A 126 22.76 16.21 4.45
N SER A 127 23.12 15.63 5.59
CA SER A 127 23.76 14.31 5.68
C SER A 127 22.75 13.33 6.27
N LEU A 128 22.59 12.18 5.62
CA LEU A 128 21.77 11.07 6.09
C LEU A 128 22.70 9.97 6.61
N GLU A 129 22.49 9.57 7.85
CA GLU A 129 23.34 8.62 8.55
C GLU A 129 22.51 7.53 9.20
N ILE A 130 23.09 6.34 9.37
CA ILE A 130 22.50 5.22 10.09
C ILE A 130 23.31 4.97 11.36
N ARG A 131 22.60 4.90 12.48
CA ARG A 131 23.13 4.37 13.74
C ARG A 131 22.67 2.91 13.90
N PRO A 132 23.59 1.93 13.99
CA PRO A 132 23.26 0.50 13.94
C PRO A 132 22.74 -0.09 15.27
N SER A 133 22.73 0.69 16.35
CA SER A 133 22.08 0.32 17.61
C SER A 133 22.01 1.53 18.55
N LYS A 134 21.12 1.47 19.55
CA LYS A 134 20.97 2.52 20.56
C LYS A 134 22.27 2.79 21.34
N ASP A 135 23.08 1.75 21.55
CA ASP A 135 24.32 1.81 22.32
C ASP A 135 25.54 2.19 21.47
N SER A 136 25.39 2.17 20.14
CA SER A 136 26.44 2.62 19.23
C SER A 136 26.63 4.13 19.37
N LYS A 137 27.87 4.54 19.66
CA LYS A 137 28.27 5.95 19.59
C LYS A 137 28.59 6.41 18.16
N GLU A 138 28.75 5.46 17.25
CA GLU A 138 29.08 5.71 15.86
C GLU A 138 27.83 5.65 14.99
N SER A 139 27.75 6.62 14.08
CA SER A 139 26.84 6.64 12.95
C SER A 139 27.64 6.66 11.65
N PHE A 140 27.08 6.07 10.60
CA PHE A 140 27.72 5.95 9.30
C PHE A 140 26.84 6.62 8.25
N ASN A 141 27.44 7.38 7.34
CA ASN A 141 26.68 7.95 6.23
C ASN A 141 26.10 6.83 5.37
N VAL A 142 24.85 6.96 4.90
CA VAL A 142 24.21 5.92 4.07
C VAL A 142 25.05 5.57 2.85
N ALA A 143 25.72 6.56 2.25
CA ALA A 143 26.62 6.36 1.11
C ALA A 143 27.81 5.43 1.43
N ASP A 144 28.22 5.34 2.71
CA ASP A 144 29.35 4.54 3.17
C ASP A 144 28.92 3.16 3.73
N THR A 145 27.62 2.93 3.96
CA THR A 145 27.08 1.65 4.48
C THR A 145 26.86 0.57 3.41
N GLY A 146 27.19 0.86 2.15
CA GLY A 146 26.94 0.00 0.98
C GLY A 146 25.54 0.19 0.37
N PHE A 147 25.30 -0.43 -0.79
CA PHE A 147 24.07 -0.26 -1.57
C PHE A 147 22.77 -0.69 -0.85
N GLY A 148 22.85 -1.49 0.22
CA GLY A 148 21.67 -2.03 0.90
C GLY A 148 20.76 -0.98 1.53
N PHE A 149 21.33 -0.09 2.36
CA PHE A 149 20.52 0.91 3.07
C PHE A 149 19.95 1.98 2.15
N SER A 150 20.66 2.36 1.09
CA SER A 150 20.14 3.35 0.13
C SER A 150 18.92 2.84 -0.64
N GLN A 151 18.84 1.53 -0.91
CA GLN A 151 17.69 0.92 -1.57
C GLN A 151 16.51 0.66 -0.60
N ILE A 152 16.79 0.26 0.64
CA ILE A 152 15.75 -0.14 1.61
C ILE A 152 15.15 1.06 2.35
N LEU A 153 15.95 2.06 2.68
CA LEU A 153 15.48 3.15 3.53
C LEU A 153 14.31 3.95 2.93
N PRO A 154 14.23 4.22 1.60
CA PRO A 154 13.03 4.78 0.99
C PRO A 154 11.77 3.93 1.25
N ILE A 155 11.86 2.61 1.11
CA ILE A 155 10.76 1.68 1.34
C ILE A 155 10.31 1.72 2.80
N ILE A 156 11.25 1.61 3.74
CA ILE A 156 10.99 1.66 5.19
C ILE A 156 10.36 2.99 5.58
N THR A 157 10.89 4.10 5.05
CA THR A 157 10.35 5.44 5.32
C THR A 157 8.93 5.59 4.82
N GLN A 158 8.65 5.14 3.59
CA GLN A 158 7.31 5.21 3.02
C GLN A 158 6.33 4.30 3.77
N LEU A 159 6.74 3.09 4.16
CA LEU A 159 5.92 2.19 4.97
C LEU A 159 5.57 2.80 6.32
N TRP A 160 6.56 3.34 7.03
CA TRP A 160 6.32 4.07 8.28
C TRP A 160 5.32 5.19 8.04
N PHE A 161 5.57 6.03 7.04
CA PHE A 161 4.73 7.17 6.74
C PHE A 161 3.27 6.76 6.47
N LEU A 162 3.05 5.71 5.67
CA LEU A 162 1.72 5.19 5.35
C LEU A 162 1.05 4.46 6.52
N SER A 163 1.83 3.86 7.43
CA SER A 163 1.34 3.15 8.63
C SER A 163 1.03 4.07 9.82
N GLU A 164 1.50 5.32 9.78
CA GLU A 164 1.36 6.30 10.87
C GLU A 164 0.51 7.50 10.45
N PHE A 165 0.85 8.08 9.29
CA PHE A 165 0.25 9.29 8.77
C PHE A 165 -0.73 8.88 7.68
N THR A 166 -1.95 8.54 8.11
CA THR A 166 -3.02 8.53 7.12
C THR A 166 -3.03 9.91 6.45
N LYS A 167 -3.07 9.95 5.12
CA LYS A 167 -3.36 11.15 4.30
C LYS A 167 -4.73 11.79 4.63
N THR A 168 -5.30 11.48 5.80
CA THR A 168 -6.52 12.01 6.40
C THR A 168 -6.22 13.30 7.15
N SER A 169 -5.73 14.29 6.42
CA SER A 169 -5.95 15.70 6.75
C SER A 169 -6.39 16.47 5.51
N SER A 170 -7.25 15.84 4.70
CA SER A 170 -8.24 16.63 3.97
C SER A 170 -9.17 17.28 5.00
N ARG A 171 -8.82 18.49 5.43
CA ARG A 171 -9.64 19.42 6.25
C ARG A 171 -10.98 19.82 5.58
N ILE A 172 -11.36 19.11 4.52
CA ILE A 172 -12.54 19.34 3.70
C ILE A 172 -13.15 17.95 3.46
N ARG A 173 -13.89 17.42 4.43
CA ARG A 173 -14.83 16.33 4.13
C ARG A 173 -16.18 16.64 4.75
N PRO A 174 -17.26 16.67 3.95
CA PRO A 174 -18.61 16.77 4.48
C PRO A 174 -18.88 15.58 5.42
N PRO A 175 -19.61 15.79 6.52
CA PRO A 175 -20.05 14.70 7.37
C PRO A 175 -21.11 13.87 6.62
N GLY A 176 -20.85 12.57 6.40
CA GLY A 176 -21.87 11.69 5.84
C GLY A 176 -21.41 10.28 5.48
N PHE A 177 -20.23 10.12 4.88
CA PHE A 177 -19.76 8.82 4.40
C PHE A 177 -18.26 8.67 4.59
N ARG A 178 -17.85 8.08 5.73
CA ARG A 178 -16.46 7.67 5.95
C ARG A 178 -16.23 6.33 5.26
N TYR A 179 -15.96 6.35 3.96
CA TYR A 179 -15.38 5.17 3.33
C TYR A 179 -13.96 5.00 3.87
N ASN A 180 -13.73 3.94 4.65
CA ASN A 180 -12.39 3.55 5.06
C ASN A 180 -11.71 2.87 3.87
N SER A 181 -11.33 3.67 2.87
CA SER A 181 -10.59 3.17 1.70
C SER A 181 -9.21 2.69 2.16
N PRO A 182 -8.72 1.51 1.69
CA PRO A 182 -7.40 1.03 2.03
C PRO A 182 -6.31 2.00 1.55
N VAL A 183 -5.16 1.96 2.23
CA VAL A 183 -3.91 2.56 1.78
C VAL A 183 -3.18 1.49 0.97
N ILE A 184 -2.82 1.79 -0.27
CA ILE A 184 -2.19 0.83 -1.16
C ILE A 184 -0.77 1.27 -1.46
N PHE A 185 0.18 0.36 -1.26
CA PHE A 185 1.57 0.59 -1.59
C PHE A 185 2.11 -0.47 -2.55
N PRO A 186 2.09 -0.22 -3.87
CA PRO A 186 2.76 -1.09 -4.82
C PRO A 186 4.27 -0.83 -4.83
N ILE A 187 5.04 -1.92 -4.83
CA ILE A 187 6.49 -1.90 -4.77
C ILE A 187 7.02 -2.87 -5.82
N GLU A 188 7.74 -2.35 -6.81
CA GLU A 188 8.37 -3.17 -7.84
C GLU A 188 9.74 -3.67 -7.37
N GLN A 189 10.02 -4.96 -7.55
CA GLN A 189 11.32 -5.61 -7.34
C GLN A 189 12.11 -5.07 -6.14
N PRO A 190 11.52 -5.06 -4.91
CA PRO A 190 12.17 -4.48 -3.74
C PRO A 190 13.52 -5.14 -3.40
N GLU A 191 13.76 -6.37 -3.89
CA GLU A 191 15.00 -7.11 -3.75
C GLU A 191 16.16 -6.63 -4.65
N LEU A 192 15.89 -5.80 -5.65
CA LEU A 192 16.87 -5.45 -6.67
C LEU A 192 18.09 -4.78 -6.03
N HIS A 193 19.29 -5.24 -6.39
CA HIS A 193 20.59 -4.81 -5.82
C HIS A 193 20.79 -5.10 -4.31
N LEU A 194 19.91 -5.90 -3.69
CA LEU A 194 20.07 -6.31 -2.31
C LEU A 194 20.72 -7.68 -2.18
N HIS A 195 21.64 -7.77 -1.22
CA HIS A 195 22.13 -9.07 -0.77
C HIS A 195 20.97 -9.93 -0.22
N PRO A 196 20.93 -11.26 -0.47
CA PRO A 196 19.86 -12.15 0.00
C PRO A 196 19.42 -11.94 1.45
N ARG A 197 20.37 -11.81 2.37
CA ARG A 197 20.10 -11.49 3.80
C ARG A 197 19.18 -10.28 3.98
N LEU A 198 19.36 -9.22 3.20
CA LEU A 198 18.55 -8.01 3.28
C LEU A 198 17.16 -8.17 2.65
N GLN A 199 17.00 -9.07 1.67
CA GLN A 199 15.70 -9.42 1.09
C GLN A 199 14.80 -10.12 2.14
N GLY A 200 15.39 -10.99 2.97
CA GLY A 200 14.68 -11.58 4.11
C GLY A 200 14.26 -10.55 5.16
N VAL A 201 15.09 -9.53 5.39
CA VAL A 201 14.73 -8.41 6.29
C VAL A 201 13.55 -7.62 5.73
N LEU A 202 13.46 -7.41 4.41
CA LEU A 202 12.32 -6.75 3.79
C LEU A 202 10.99 -7.48 4.02
N ALA A 203 10.97 -8.80 3.96
CA ALA A 203 9.75 -9.56 4.28
C ALA A 203 9.27 -9.29 5.71
N GLU A 204 10.19 -9.25 6.69
CA GLU A 204 9.86 -8.88 8.08
C GLU A 204 9.37 -7.43 8.19
N VAL A 205 9.99 -6.50 7.44
CA VAL A 205 9.56 -5.10 7.34
C VAL A 205 8.11 -5.02 6.87
N PHE A 206 7.76 -5.71 5.80
CA PHE A 206 6.41 -5.68 5.22
C PHE A 206 5.35 -6.14 6.22
N VAL A 207 5.57 -7.29 6.88
CA VAL A 207 4.63 -7.83 7.87
C VAL A 207 4.48 -6.88 9.05
N LYS A 208 5.59 -6.41 9.64
CA LYS A 208 5.56 -5.49 10.80
C LYS A 208 4.87 -4.17 10.46
N SER A 209 5.06 -3.64 9.26
CA SER A 209 4.38 -2.42 8.81
C SER A 209 2.88 -2.60 8.67
N ILE A 210 2.42 -3.74 8.17
CA ILE A 210 0.98 -4.09 8.09
C ILE A 210 0.39 -4.21 9.51
N GLU A 211 1.07 -4.91 10.42
CA GLU A 211 0.64 -5.04 11.82
C GLU A 211 0.54 -3.67 12.51
N ALA A 212 1.58 -2.84 12.40
CA ALA A 212 1.61 -1.50 12.98
C ALA A 212 0.52 -0.57 12.42
N ALA A 213 0.18 -0.73 11.14
CA ALA A 213 -0.95 -0.02 10.51
C ALA A 213 -2.30 -0.52 11.07
N LYS A 214 -2.46 -1.85 11.20
CA LYS A 214 -3.67 -2.50 11.72
C LYS A 214 -3.97 -2.11 13.16
N GLU A 215 -2.94 -2.02 14.02
CA GLU A 215 -3.06 -1.52 15.40
C GLU A 215 -3.64 -0.11 15.49
N ARG A 216 -3.45 0.69 14.43
CA ARG A 216 -3.97 2.06 14.30
C ARG A 216 -5.27 2.16 13.51
N GLY A 217 -5.86 1.03 13.12
CA GLY A 217 -7.09 0.99 12.33
C GLY A 217 -6.91 1.36 10.85
N ILE A 218 -5.69 1.27 10.34
CA ILE A 218 -5.34 1.55 8.95
C ILE A 218 -5.31 0.23 8.18
N ASP A 219 -6.11 0.12 7.13
CA ASP A 219 -6.07 -1.00 6.17
C ASP A 219 -4.95 -0.73 5.16
N LEU A 220 -3.71 -1.11 5.52
CA LEU A 220 -2.54 -1.01 4.66
C LEU A 220 -2.39 -2.29 3.83
N ARG A 221 -2.36 -2.15 2.50
CA ARG A 221 -2.22 -3.26 1.56
C ARG A 221 -0.99 -3.05 0.70
N LEU A 222 -0.11 -4.03 0.68
CA LEU A 222 1.10 -4.03 -0.14
C LEU A 222 0.85 -4.81 -1.43
N VAL A 223 1.36 -4.31 -2.55
CA VAL A 223 1.35 -5.03 -3.83
C VAL A 223 2.79 -5.16 -4.29
N ILE A 224 3.39 -6.34 -4.10
CA ILE A 224 4.82 -6.53 -4.31
C ILE A 224 5.02 -7.34 -5.59
N GLU A 225 5.75 -6.78 -6.55
CA GLU A 225 6.30 -7.54 -7.67
C GLU A 225 7.68 -8.05 -7.26
N THR A 226 7.91 -9.36 -7.35
CA THR A 226 9.19 -9.95 -6.95
C THR A 226 9.52 -11.20 -7.77
N HIS A 227 10.81 -11.42 -7.97
CA HIS A 227 11.41 -12.66 -8.45
C HIS A 227 12.28 -13.32 -7.37
N SER A 228 12.26 -12.78 -6.14
CA SER A 228 13.10 -13.28 -5.05
C SER A 228 12.49 -14.52 -4.40
N GLU A 229 13.15 -15.66 -4.62
CA GLU A 229 12.91 -16.88 -3.84
C GLU A 229 13.07 -16.62 -2.33
N VAL A 230 14.07 -15.82 -1.95
CA VAL A 230 14.37 -15.51 -0.55
C VAL A 230 13.21 -14.78 0.12
N LEU A 231 12.58 -13.83 -0.58
CA LEU A 231 11.44 -13.07 -0.08
C LEU A 231 10.22 -13.98 0.11
N ILE A 232 9.90 -14.81 -0.90
CA ILE A 232 8.78 -15.76 -0.83
C ILE A 232 8.98 -16.78 0.30
N ASN A 233 10.15 -17.40 0.38
CA ASN A 233 10.46 -18.38 1.43
C ASN A 233 10.41 -17.74 2.82
N LYS A 234 10.86 -16.48 2.96
CA LYS A 234 10.81 -15.77 4.24
C LYS A 234 9.37 -15.42 4.64
N LEU A 235 8.48 -15.11 3.70
CA LEU A 235 7.06 -14.94 3.99
C LEU A 235 6.44 -16.25 4.48
N GLY A 236 6.73 -17.38 3.84
CA GLY A 236 6.29 -18.70 4.31
C GLY A 236 6.78 -18.99 5.74
N TYR A 237 8.05 -18.70 6.03
CA TYR A 237 8.58 -18.81 7.41
C TYR A 237 7.81 -17.93 8.41
N LEU A 238 7.44 -16.70 8.04
CA LEU A 238 6.66 -15.80 8.91
C LEU A 238 5.23 -16.30 9.13
N VAL A 239 4.64 -16.99 8.15
CA VAL A 239 3.36 -17.68 8.30
C VAL A 239 3.48 -18.83 9.30
N ALA A 240 4.51 -19.67 9.18
CA ALA A 240 4.76 -20.79 10.08
C ALA A 240 4.94 -20.34 11.55
N GLU A 241 5.64 -19.22 11.75
CA GLU A 241 5.83 -18.57 13.05
C GLU A 241 4.61 -17.77 13.54
N LYS A 242 3.51 -17.73 12.76
CA LYS A 242 2.25 -17.04 13.07
C LYS A 242 2.37 -15.53 13.22
N HIS A 243 3.35 -14.93 12.55
CA HIS A 243 3.49 -13.47 12.43
C HIS A 243 2.55 -12.86 11.39
N ILE A 244 2.03 -13.67 10.48
CA ILE A 244 1.02 -13.26 9.50
C ILE A 244 0.13 -14.45 9.18
N LEU A 245 -1.14 -14.20 8.94
CA LEU A 245 -2.08 -15.26 8.58
C LEU A 245 -1.92 -15.60 7.08
N PRO A 246 -2.05 -16.88 6.69
CA PRO A 246 -2.00 -17.25 5.27
C PRO A 246 -3.01 -16.48 4.42
N GLU A 247 -4.22 -16.22 4.96
CA GLU A 247 -5.27 -15.45 4.29
C GLU A 247 -4.95 -13.96 4.07
N ASP A 248 -3.97 -13.41 4.79
CA ASP A 248 -3.49 -12.04 4.59
C ASP A 248 -2.48 -11.95 3.43
N ILE A 249 -2.10 -13.08 2.82
CA ILE A 249 -1.17 -13.17 1.69
C ILE A 249 -1.85 -13.84 0.49
N ASN A 250 -1.76 -13.19 -0.67
CA ASN A 250 -2.15 -13.80 -1.95
C ASN A 250 -0.99 -13.71 -2.93
N ILE A 251 -0.60 -14.83 -3.54
CA ILE A 251 0.48 -14.87 -4.52
C ILE A 251 -0.11 -15.06 -5.90
N VAL A 252 0.23 -14.17 -6.83
CA VAL A 252 -0.23 -14.22 -8.22
C VAL A 252 0.97 -14.51 -9.11
N LEU A 253 0.86 -15.58 -9.89
CA LEU A 253 1.91 -16.08 -10.77
C LEU A 253 1.54 -15.80 -12.22
N PHE A 254 2.52 -15.39 -13.00
CA PHE A 254 2.38 -15.07 -14.42
C PHE A 254 3.25 -16.01 -15.25
N ASP A 255 2.65 -17.11 -15.74
CA ASP A 255 3.33 -18.10 -16.55
C ASP A 255 3.24 -17.72 -18.03
N LYS A 256 4.38 -17.58 -18.70
CA LYS A 256 4.42 -17.52 -20.17
C LYS A 256 4.40 -18.95 -20.70
N SER A 257 3.40 -19.27 -21.51
CA SER A 257 3.34 -20.56 -22.20
C SER A 257 4.31 -20.55 -23.39
N ASP A 258 5.22 -21.51 -23.49
CA ASP A 258 6.15 -21.63 -24.63
C ASP A 258 5.44 -21.82 -25.98
N GLN A 259 4.23 -22.37 -25.96
CA GLN A 259 3.49 -22.73 -27.17
C GLN A 259 2.46 -21.67 -27.60
N SER A 260 2.10 -20.74 -26.71
CA SER A 260 1.09 -19.71 -26.99
C SER A 260 1.57 -18.38 -26.42
N LYS A 261 1.46 -17.29 -27.19
CA LYS A 261 1.71 -15.91 -26.69
C LYS A 261 0.77 -15.47 -25.54
N GLU A 262 -0.08 -16.37 -25.05
CA GLU A 262 -0.99 -16.15 -23.94
C GLU A 262 -0.25 -16.34 -22.60
N ILE A 263 -0.43 -15.35 -21.71
CA ILE A 263 0.06 -15.41 -20.33
C ILE A 263 -1.02 -16.10 -19.49
N LYS A 264 -0.67 -17.21 -18.85
CA LYS A 264 -1.55 -17.89 -17.89
C LYS A 264 -1.34 -17.27 -16.52
N VAL A 265 -2.42 -16.79 -15.91
CA VAL A 265 -2.41 -16.24 -14.55
C VAL A 265 -2.90 -17.32 -13.60
N ARG A 266 -2.13 -17.61 -12.56
CA ARG A 266 -2.49 -18.53 -11.48
C ARG A 266 -2.37 -17.84 -10.14
N THR A 267 -3.05 -18.38 -9.14
CA THR A 267 -2.93 -17.91 -7.76
C THR A 267 -2.45 -19.06 -6.88
N SER A 268 -1.54 -18.77 -5.96
CA SER A 268 -1.05 -19.69 -4.94
C SER A 268 -1.19 -19.04 -3.57
N GLN A 269 -1.28 -19.87 -2.54
CA GLN A 269 -1.36 -19.43 -1.15
C GLN A 269 -0.39 -20.23 -0.29
N PHE A 270 -0.13 -19.74 0.91
CA PHE A 270 0.55 -20.52 1.95
C PHE A 270 -0.48 -21.37 2.70
N ASP A 271 -0.07 -22.52 3.20
CA ASP A 271 -0.80 -23.26 4.22
C ASP A 271 -0.45 -22.76 5.64
N SER A 272 -1.03 -23.36 6.67
CA SER A 272 -0.79 -22.96 8.07
C SER A 272 0.63 -23.25 8.56
N GLU A 273 1.38 -24.11 7.88
CA GLU A 273 2.76 -24.45 8.19
C GLU A 273 3.75 -23.62 7.34
N GLY A 274 3.25 -22.68 6.52
CA GLY A 274 4.06 -21.79 5.71
C GLY A 274 4.56 -22.40 4.40
N TYR A 275 4.06 -23.57 4.00
CA TYR A 275 4.37 -24.15 2.69
C TYR A 275 3.46 -23.61 1.61
N LEU A 276 3.98 -23.50 0.39
CA LEU A 276 3.19 -23.11 -0.77
C LEU A 276 2.25 -24.26 -1.17
N SER A 277 1.01 -23.90 -1.50
CA SER A 277 -0.02 -24.83 -1.97
C SER A 277 0.37 -25.57 -3.25
N GLU A 278 -0.35 -26.66 -3.57
CA GLU A 278 -0.14 -27.48 -4.77
C GLU A 278 -0.18 -26.71 -6.11
N ASP A 279 -0.82 -25.52 -6.14
CA ASP A 279 -0.89 -24.66 -7.32
C ASP A 279 0.44 -23.94 -7.66
N TRP A 280 1.47 -24.06 -6.81
CA TRP A 280 2.80 -23.54 -7.09
C TRP A 280 3.52 -24.37 -8.17
N PRO A 281 4.03 -23.76 -9.25
CA PRO A 281 4.68 -24.48 -10.33
C PRO A 281 6.00 -25.12 -9.88
N LEU A 282 6.15 -26.41 -10.19
CA LEU A 282 7.39 -27.14 -9.95
C LEU A 282 8.54 -26.47 -10.72
N GLY A 283 9.66 -26.24 -10.02
CA GLY A 283 10.85 -25.63 -10.60
C GLY A 283 10.73 -24.15 -10.93
N PHE A 284 9.76 -23.41 -10.37
CA PHE A 284 9.61 -21.97 -10.63
C PHE A 284 10.88 -21.13 -10.38
N PHE A 285 11.67 -21.51 -9.37
CA PHE A 285 12.93 -20.86 -9.04
C PHE A 285 14.15 -21.56 -9.65
N ASP A 286 13.95 -22.69 -10.33
CA ASP A 286 15.02 -23.36 -11.04
C ASP A 286 15.42 -22.51 -12.25
N MET A 287 16.72 -22.48 -12.56
CA MET A 287 17.17 -21.85 -13.79
C MET A 287 16.65 -22.66 -14.98
N ASP A 288 15.73 -22.08 -15.75
CA ASP A 288 15.53 -22.45 -17.14
C ASP A 288 16.85 -22.18 -17.88
N LEU A 289 17.68 -23.21 -18.03
CA LEU A 289 18.79 -23.22 -18.96
C LEU A 289 18.21 -23.14 -20.38
N ILE A 290 17.96 -21.92 -20.85
CA ILE A 290 17.76 -21.60 -22.26
C ILE A 290 19.09 -21.72 -22.99
#